data_AF-A0A370U307-F1
#
_entry.id   AF-A0A370U307-F1
#
_cell.length_a   1.000
_cell.length_b   1.000
_cell.length_c   1.000
_cell.angle_alpha   90.00
_cell.angle_beta   90.00
_cell.angle_gamma   90.00
#
_symmetry.space_group_name_H-M   'P 1'
#
loop_
_entity.id
_entity.type
_entity.pdbx_description
1 polymer ?
#
loop_
_entity_poly.entity_id
_entity_poly.type
_entity_poly.pdbx_seq_one_letter_code
_entity_poly.pdbx_strand_id
1 'polypeptide(L)'
;MTLRAGKIIRGASGTYKLLDALKSLTIYKAQVLSGPRMNARWYVSITMLELPMSYSNQRAVVKTAVAELENAALKREYNNYKIPDIASSPYIRTLYNALGSFEEDVRQCDAAAEDPLCLVFECLETDLQSLSSHQYRRDSRLPKIISKSVLYSTASSVVHMGLKRLDVNPNNVFLSRIDGPSPIIKLGDLGLMVKEGYNSQRLHCLPCRAPVVWQGIGCFHSSDTNREVGTLTPRESYFGASDKIVEDHTEAWCIAKLQSLVGSLGICIDYQPYKSEFELAEQLTSMEIGPGLGKLIKVGTLRQELQSLSDPSVSTRLLDFIDYLLVIDMAKRPTAREALQNPYLQYV
;
A
#
# COMPACT_ATOMS: atom_id res chain seq x y z
N MET A 1 2.11 10.56 27.32
CA MET A 1 0.65 10.52 27.57
C MET A 1 -0.04 9.64 26.52
N THR A 2 -0.87 8.68 26.91
CA THR A 2 -1.55 7.77 25.96
C THR A 2 -2.80 8.44 25.35
N LEU A 3 -2.94 8.41 24.03
CA LEU A 3 -4.18 8.85 23.35
C LEU A 3 -5.32 7.86 23.63
N ARG A 4 -6.56 8.35 23.68
CA ARG A 4 -7.76 7.53 23.84
C ARG A 4 -8.99 8.21 23.23
N ALA A 5 -10.00 7.40 22.93
CA ALA A 5 -11.34 7.86 22.55
C ALA A 5 -11.86 8.96 23.51
N GLY A 6 -12.52 9.97 22.95
CA GLY A 6 -13.03 11.13 23.69
C GLY A 6 -12.01 12.24 23.96
N LYS A 7 -10.69 11.97 23.86
CA LYS A 7 -9.65 13.01 24.06
C LYS A 7 -9.74 14.06 22.95
N ILE A 8 -9.59 15.32 23.34
CA ILE A 8 -9.43 16.45 22.40
C ILE A 8 -7.95 16.75 22.26
N ILE A 9 -7.49 16.85 21.02
CA ILE A 9 -6.12 17.26 20.67
C ILE A 9 -6.18 18.55 19.86
N ARG A 10 -5.20 19.42 20.08
CA ARG A 10 -5.12 20.76 19.48
C ARG A 10 -3.81 20.89 18.74
N GLY A 11 -3.87 21.39 17.52
CA GLY A 11 -2.70 21.76 16.72
C GLY A 11 -2.77 23.17 16.23
N ALA A 12 -1.70 23.59 15.55
CA ALA A 12 -1.57 24.93 15.00
C ALA A 12 -2.73 25.31 14.06
N SER A 13 -3.17 24.36 13.23
CA SER A 13 -4.24 24.61 12.24
C SER A 13 -5.61 24.06 12.63
N GLY A 14 -5.79 23.34 13.74
CA GLY A 14 -7.11 22.76 14.04
C GLY A 14 -7.23 21.99 15.35
N THR A 15 -8.46 21.71 15.75
CA THR A 15 -8.82 20.96 16.96
C THR A 15 -9.61 19.71 16.60
N TYR A 16 -9.25 18.57 17.20
CA TYR A 16 -9.80 17.26 16.86
C TYR A 16 -10.24 16.50 18.10
N LYS A 17 -11.44 15.90 18.07
CA LYS A 17 -11.91 14.97 19.10
C LYS A 17 -11.73 13.55 18.61
N LEU A 18 -10.92 12.76 19.31
CA LEU A 18 -10.75 11.33 19.01
C LEU A 18 -12.05 10.59 19.29
N LEU A 19 -12.46 9.73 18.36
CA LEU A 19 -13.70 8.97 18.45
C LEU A 19 -13.39 7.53 18.77
N ASP A 20 -12.77 6.82 17.82
CA ASP A 20 -12.56 5.38 17.88
C ASP A 20 -11.17 5.04 17.35
N ALA A 21 -10.55 3.99 17.91
CA ALA A 21 -9.35 3.40 17.33
C ALA A 21 -9.74 2.54 16.11
N LEU A 22 -9.01 2.65 15.00
CA LEU A 22 -9.37 1.97 13.74
C LEU A 22 -8.73 0.59 13.58
N LYS A 23 -7.46 0.43 13.94
CA LYS A 23 -6.71 -0.84 13.80
C LYS A 23 -5.85 -1.13 15.02
N SER A 24 -5.29 -0.09 15.61
CA SER A 24 -4.38 -0.12 16.75
C SER A 24 -4.62 1.11 17.63
N LEU A 25 -4.03 1.12 18.82
CA LEU A 25 -4.01 2.30 19.69
C LEU A 25 -3.13 3.45 19.15
N THR A 26 -2.66 3.34 17.91
CA THR A 26 -1.87 4.35 17.20
C THR A 26 -2.62 5.03 16.05
N ILE A 27 -3.84 4.57 15.69
CA ILE A 27 -4.64 5.16 14.61
C ILE A 27 -6.08 5.38 15.07
N TYR A 28 -6.51 6.64 15.06
CA TYR A 28 -7.84 7.05 15.52
C TYR A 28 -8.63 7.75 14.43
N LYS A 29 -9.92 7.45 14.35
CA LYS A 29 -10.89 8.33 13.70
C LYS A 29 -11.14 9.53 14.61
N ALA A 30 -11.20 10.72 14.04
CA ALA A 30 -11.43 11.94 14.77
C ALA A 30 -12.53 12.81 14.13
N GLN A 31 -13.26 13.53 14.97
CA GLN A 31 -14.13 14.63 14.55
C GLN A 31 -13.31 15.91 14.51
N VAL A 32 -13.44 16.67 13.43
CA VAL A 32 -12.84 18.01 13.34
C VAL A 32 -13.78 19.00 14.04
N LEU A 33 -13.29 19.64 15.10
CA LEU A 33 -14.04 20.65 15.85
C LEU A 33 -13.80 22.07 15.32
N SER A 34 -12.58 22.33 14.84
CA SER A 34 -12.19 23.59 14.19
C SER A 34 -10.95 23.38 13.31
N GLY A 35 -10.78 24.19 12.27
CA GLY A 35 -9.60 24.19 11.41
C GLY A 35 -9.90 24.56 9.95
N PRO A 36 -8.91 24.49 9.04
CA PRO A 36 -9.13 24.71 7.62
C PRO A 36 -10.16 23.70 7.12
N ARG A 37 -11.06 24.16 6.25
CA ARG A 37 -12.04 23.28 5.61
C ARG A 37 -11.31 22.17 4.86
N MET A 38 -11.33 20.98 5.44
CA MET A 38 -10.71 19.81 4.85
C MET A 38 -11.49 19.41 3.58
N ASN A 39 -10.80 19.45 2.43
CA ASN A 39 -11.32 19.18 1.10
C ASN A 39 -12.53 20.02 0.64
N ALA A 40 -12.39 21.34 0.49
CA ALA A 40 -13.32 22.10 -0.38
C ALA A 40 -12.95 21.99 -1.88
N ARG A 41 -11.74 21.53 -2.21
CA ARG A 41 -11.16 21.62 -3.56
C ARG A 41 -11.56 20.52 -4.55
N TRP A 42 -12.05 19.37 -4.07
CA TRP A 42 -12.44 18.22 -4.91
C TRP A 42 -13.96 17.98 -4.93
N TYR A 43 -14.72 18.83 -4.24
CA TYR A 43 -16.18 18.74 -4.15
C TYR A 43 -16.90 19.57 -5.23
N VAL A 44 -16.16 20.27 -6.09
CA VAL A 44 -16.74 21.10 -7.15
C VAL A 44 -16.72 20.34 -8.47
N SER A 45 -17.61 19.36 -8.60
CA SER A 45 -18.41 19.18 -9.82
C SER A 45 -19.42 18.06 -9.58
N ILE A 46 -20.62 18.45 -9.13
CA ILE A 46 -21.94 18.01 -9.61
C ILE A 46 -22.95 18.79 -8.76
N THR A 47 -23.66 19.71 -9.43
CA THR A 47 -24.80 20.53 -8.97
C THR A 47 -24.58 21.50 -7.80
N MET A 48 -24.68 22.80 -8.10
CA MET A 48 -24.64 23.94 -7.17
C MET A 48 -25.82 24.00 -6.18
N LEU A 49 -26.11 22.95 -5.40
CA LEU A 49 -27.24 22.95 -4.47
C LEU A 49 -27.01 22.19 -3.15
N GLU A 50 -25.78 21.89 -2.76
CA GLU A 50 -25.51 21.39 -1.40
C GLU A 50 -25.07 22.52 -0.46
N LEU A 51 -25.91 22.79 0.54
CA LEU A 51 -25.66 23.69 1.66
C LEU A 51 -24.26 23.45 2.27
N PRO A 52 -23.59 24.49 2.80
CA PRO A 52 -22.26 24.33 3.37
C PRO A 52 -22.30 23.28 4.50
N MET A 53 -21.61 22.15 4.28
CA MET A 53 -21.42 21.10 5.29
C MET A 53 -20.96 21.74 6.60
N SER A 54 -21.77 21.61 7.65
CA SER A 54 -21.39 21.95 9.01
C SER A 54 -20.09 21.21 9.39
N TYR A 55 -19.17 21.91 10.06
CA TYR A 55 -17.96 21.30 10.63
C TYR A 55 -18.26 20.07 11.49
N SER A 56 -19.48 19.97 12.05
CA SER A 56 -19.93 18.83 12.86
C SER A 56 -19.79 17.46 12.18
N ASN A 57 -19.76 17.41 10.83
CA ASN A 57 -19.68 16.16 10.09
C ASN A 57 -18.29 15.86 9.52
N GLN A 58 -17.33 16.77 9.65
CA GLN A 58 -16.01 16.57 9.09
C GLN A 58 -15.20 15.57 9.92
N ARG A 59 -14.60 14.59 9.23
CA ARG A 59 -13.81 13.53 9.84
C ARG A 59 -12.35 13.62 9.39
N ALA A 60 -11.46 13.27 10.30
CA ALA A 60 -10.03 13.12 10.04
C ALA A 60 -9.55 11.78 10.62
N VAL A 61 -8.35 11.37 10.24
CA VAL A 61 -7.64 10.25 10.88
C VAL A 61 -6.39 10.78 11.55
N VAL A 62 -6.22 10.44 12.83
CA VAL A 62 -5.06 10.81 13.63
C VAL A 62 -4.18 9.59 13.78
N LYS A 63 -2.96 9.65 13.24
CA LYS A 63 -1.91 8.65 13.42
C LYS A 63 -0.93 9.16 14.47
N THR A 64 -0.55 8.32 15.41
CA THR A 64 0.47 8.57 16.43
C THR A 64 1.42 7.38 16.53
N ALA A 65 2.38 7.44 17.45
CA ALA A 65 3.34 6.39 17.71
C ALA A 65 3.50 6.21 19.22
N VAL A 66 3.71 4.97 19.66
CA VAL A 66 3.99 4.64 21.06
C VAL A 66 5.47 4.27 21.24
N ALA A 67 6.02 3.51 20.29
CA ALA A 67 7.41 3.06 20.34
C ALA A 67 8.38 4.04 19.64
N GLU A 68 9.67 3.96 19.96
CA GLU A 68 10.72 4.80 19.37
C GLU A 68 10.83 4.59 17.85
N LEU A 69 10.81 3.34 17.39
CA LEU A 69 10.86 3.01 15.96
C LEU A 69 9.63 3.54 15.20
N GLU A 70 8.45 3.49 15.83
CA GLU A 70 7.22 4.07 15.26
C GLU A 70 7.32 5.59 15.18
N ASN A 71 7.91 6.24 16.18
CA ASN A 71 8.15 7.69 16.16
C ASN A 71 9.12 8.08 15.04
N ALA A 72 10.18 7.31 14.82
CA ALA A 72 11.11 7.53 13.70
C ALA A 72 10.39 7.38 12.34
N ALA A 73 9.51 6.38 12.19
CA ALA A 73 8.68 6.23 10.99
C ALA A 73 7.70 7.39 10.82
N LEU A 74 7.08 7.88 11.90
CA LEU A 74 6.15 9.01 11.88
C LEU A 74 6.83 10.33 11.49
N LYS A 75 8.04 10.58 12.01
CA LYS A 75 8.87 11.74 11.60
C LYS A 75 9.28 11.64 10.13
N ARG A 76 9.68 10.45 9.67
CA ARG A 76 9.97 10.21 8.25
C ARG A 76 8.76 10.49 7.37
N GLU A 77 7.60 9.99 7.76
CA GLU A 77 6.32 10.23 7.07
C GLU A 77 6.02 11.73 6.97
N TYR A 78 6.13 12.46 8.08
CA TYR A 78 5.95 13.91 8.10
C TYR A 78 6.88 14.63 7.12
N ASN A 79 8.17 14.29 7.12
CA ASN A 79 9.15 14.87 6.20
C ASN A 79 8.84 14.54 4.73
N ASN A 80 8.26 13.37 4.47
CA ASN A 80 7.83 12.99 3.12
C ASN A 80 6.66 13.88 2.64
N TYR A 81 5.75 14.26 3.53
CA TYR A 81 4.66 15.19 3.22
C TYR A 81 5.10 16.65 3.03
N LYS A 82 6.34 17.03 3.39
CA LYS A 82 6.89 18.35 3.08
C LYS A 82 7.29 18.52 1.61
N ILE A 83 7.36 17.44 0.84
CA ILE A 83 7.71 17.51 -0.58
C ILE A 83 6.53 18.05 -1.38
N PRO A 84 6.69 19.13 -2.17
CA PRO A 84 5.60 19.79 -2.89
C PRO A 84 4.79 18.85 -3.78
N ASP A 85 5.45 17.95 -4.52
CA ASP A 85 4.78 16.99 -5.41
C ASP A 85 3.94 15.97 -4.64
N ILE A 86 4.38 15.56 -3.45
CA ILE A 86 3.63 14.66 -2.57
C ILE A 86 2.44 15.42 -1.96
N ALA A 87 2.66 16.63 -1.44
CA ALA A 87 1.63 17.44 -0.81
C ALA A 87 0.52 17.89 -1.78
N SER A 88 0.86 18.10 -3.05
CA SER A 88 -0.06 18.56 -4.09
C SER A 88 -0.71 17.43 -4.90
N SER A 89 -0.22 16.19 -4.77
CA SER A 89 -0.73 15.06 -5.55
C SER A 89 -2.17 14.72 -5.15
N PRO A 90 -3.10 14.62 -6.13
CA PRO A 90 -4.46 14.17 -5.86
C PRO A 90 -4.54 12.67 -5.53
N TYR A 91 -3.49 11.91 -5.83
CA TYR A 91 -3.42 10.47 -5.63
C TYR A 91 -2.68 10.07 -4.35
N ILE A 92 -2.10 11.03 -3.62
CA ILE A 92 -1.56 10.81 -2.28
C ILE A 92 -2.53 11.34 -1.23
N ARG A 93 -2.76 10.56 -0.17
CA ARG A 93 -3.65 10.89 0.94
C ARG A 93 -3.18 12.17 1.60
N THR A 94 -4.06 13.16 1.77
CA THR A 94 -3.65 14.49 2.22
C THR A 94 -3.34 14.50 3.72
N LEU A 95 -2.18 15.08 4.09
CA LEU A 95 -1.85 15.48 5.46
C LEU A 95 -2.40 16.88 5.71
N TYR A 96 -3.22 17.04 6.75
CA TYR A 96 -3.83 18.31 7.12
C TYR A 96 -3.12 19.04 8.26
N ASN A 97 -2.58 18.29 9.22
CA ASN A 97 -1.92 18.87 10.38
C ASN A 97 -0.87 17.92 10.97
N ALA A 98 0.10 18.48 11.67
CA ALA A 98 1.09 17.77 12.47
C ALA A 98 1.08 18.37 13.89
N LEU A 99 0.98 17.52 14.90
CA LEU A 99 0.89 17.90 16.32
C LEU A 99 2.14 17.40 17.06
N GLY A 100 2.74 18.27 17.87
CA GLY A 100 4.00 18.00 18.57
C GLY A 100 5.23 18.47 17.79
N SER A 101 6.41 18.34 18.40
CA SER A 101 7.67 18.82 17.81
C SER A 101 8.25 17.80 16.82
N PHE A 102 8.08 18.08 15.53
CA PHE A 102 8.73 17.31 14.46
C PHE A 102 10.09 17.88 14.04
N GLU A 103 10.53 18.98 14.64
CA GLU A 103 11.84 19.60 14.38
C GLU A 103 12.90 18.98 15.32
N GLU A 104 14.10 18.73 14.77
CA GLU A 104 15.18 18.04 15.49
C GLU A 104 15.98 18.96 16.45
N ASP A 105 15.71 20.27 16.46
CA ASP A 105 16.60 21.28 17.07
C ASP A 105 16.18 21.81 18.46
N VAL A 106 15.20 21.20 19.12
CA VAL A 106 14.94 21.56 20.53
C VAL A 106 15.88 20.75 21.41
N ARG A 107 17.02 21.37 21.75
CA ARG A 107 17.87 20.97 22.87
C ARG A 107 16.97 20.55 24.03
N GLN A 108 17.26 19.38 24.60
CA GLN A 108 16.64 18.84 25.81
C GLN A 108 16.42 19.95 26.84
N CYS A 109 15.19 20.44 26.90
CA CYS A 109 14.71 21.33 27.94
C CYS A 109 13.50 20.65 28.58
N ASP A 110 13.77 20.06 29.74
CA ASP A 110 12.87 19.77 30.85
C ASP A 110 11.50 19.13 30.54
N ALA A 111 11.50 17.80 30.66
CA ALA A 111 10.55 16.93 31.39
C ALA A 111 9.12 17.44 31.77
N ALA A 112 8.45 18.22 30.93
CA ALA A 112 6.99 18.22 30.85
C ALA A 112 6.61 17.20 29.78
N ALA A 113 5.68 16.30 30.10
CA ALA A 113 5.25 15.21 29.21
C ALA A 113 4.90 15.76 27.82
N GLU A 114 5.85 15.67 26.88
CA GLU A 114 5.65 16.14 25.52
C GLU A 114 4.36 15.53 24.96
N ASP A 115 3.49 16.37 24.41
CA ASP A 115 2.31 15.88 23.73
C ASP A 115 2.74 14.90 22.63
N PRO A 116 2.08 13.74 22.51
CA PRO A 116 2.52 12.71 21.59
C PRO A 116 2.52 13.24 20.15
N LEU A 117 3.54 12.88 19.37
CA LEU A 117 3.60 13.21 17.96
C LEU A 117 2.37 12.63 17.24
N CYS A 118 1.66 13.49 16.52
CA CYS A 118 0.49 13.07 15.76
C CYS A 118 0.51 13.67 14.36
N LEU A 119 0.10 12.87 13.38
CA LEU A 119 -0.23 13.32 12.03
C LEU A 119 -1.73 13.20 11.79
N VAL A 120 -2.32 14.25 11.24
CA VAL A 120 -3.76 14.33 10.99
C VAL A 120 -4.01 14.30 9.49
N PHE A 121 -4.71 13.27 9.03
CA PHE A 121 -4.94 12.98 7.63
C PHE A 121 -6.41 13.11 7.23
N GLU A 122 -6.62 13.25 5.93
CA GLU A 122 -7.87 12.97 5.24
C GLU A 122 -8.51 11.65 5.69
N CYS A 123 -9.78 11.67 6.05
CA CYS A 123 -10.54 10.46 6.34
C CYS A 123 -11.16 9.91 5.06
N LEU A 124 -10.82 8.68 4.71
CA LEU A 124 -11.42 7.91 3.63
C LEU A 124 -12.22 6.75 4.24
N GLU A 125 -13.22 6.26 3.52
CA GLU A 125 -14.20 5.27 3.99
C GLU A 125 -13.60 3.90 4.30
N THR A 126 -12.68 3.41 3.47
CA THR A 126 -12.05 2.09 3.62
C THR A 126 -10.63 2.10 3.07
N ASP A 127 -9.85 1.07 3.39
CA ASP A 127 -8.65 0.70 2.62
C ASP A 127 -8.96 -0.41 1.63
N LEU A 128 -8.04 -0.63 0.69
CA LEU A 128 -8.19 -1.64 -0.33
C LEU A 128 -8.30 -2.97 0.38
N GLN A 129 -7.38 -3.33 1.30
CA GLN A 129 -7.36 -4.58 2.08
C GLN A 129 -8.70 -4.98 2.73
N SER A 130 -9.58 -4.04 3.05
CA SER A 130 -10.89 -4.29 3.66
C SER A 130 -12.03 -4.45 2.63
N LEU A 131 -11.79 -4.13 1.36
CA LEU A 131 -12.77 -4.25 0.28
C LEU A 131 -12.96 -5.72 -0.15
N SER A 132 -14.19 -6.25 -0.17
CA SER A 132 -14.39 -7.64 -0.63
C SER A 132 -14.00 -7.84 -2.10
N SER A 133 -13.55 -9.04 -2.46
CA SER A 133 -13.23 -9.38 -3.86
C SER A 133 -14.42 -9.19 -4.79
N HIS A 134 -15.64 -9.47 -4.31
CA HIS A 134 -16.87 -9.20 -5.05
C HIS A 134 -17.03 -7.69 -5.33
N GLN A 135 -16.93 -6.82 -4.32
CA GLN A 135 -17.03 -5.37 -4.53
C GLN A 135 -15.94 -4.84 -5.47
N TYR A 136 -14.71 -5.36 -5.36
CA TYR A 136 -13.60 -4.97 -6.20
C TYR A 136 -13.84 -5.28 -7.69
N ARG A 137 -14.41 -6.45 -8.01
CA ARG A 137 -14.63 -6.90 -9.40
C ARG A 137 -16.01 -6.56 -9.97
N ARG A 138 -16.98 -6.19 -9.13
CA ARG A 138 -18.36 -5.90 -9.58
C ARG A 138 -18.43 -4.77 -10.59
N ASP A 139 -17.62 -3.73 -10.40
CA ASP A 139 -17.45 -2.65 -11.36
C ASP A 139 -16.10 -2.77 -12.07
N SER A 140 -16.12 -3.12 -13.35
CA SER A 140 -14.90 -3.23 -14.18
C SER A 140 -14.08 -1.94 -14.27
N ARG A 141 -14.64 -0.78 -13.92
CA ARG A 141 -13.90 0.49 -13.83
C ARG A 141 -13.05 0.58 -12.58
N LEU A 142 -13.47 -0.04 -11.47
CA LEU A 142 -12.81 0.13 -10.18
C LEU A 142 -11.35 -0.38 -10.19
N PRO A 143 -11.03 -1.59 -10.72
CA PRO A 143 -9.64 -2.02 -10.90
C PRO A 143 -8.81 -1.03 -11.71
N LYS A 144 -9.36 -0.45 -12.78
CA LYS A 144 -8.67 0.54 -13.62
C LYS A 144 -8.38 1.84 -12.89
N ILE A 145 -9.37 2.36 -12.15
CA ILE A 145 -9.23 3.61 -11.39
C ILE A 145 -8.17 3.42 -10.29
N ILE A 146 -8.19 2.27 -9.61
CA ILE A 146 -7.20 1.91 -8.59
C ILE A 146 -5.81 1.85 -9.22
N SER A 147 -5.64 1.08 -10.30
CA SER A 147 -4.40 1.00 -11.07
C SER A 147 -3.86 2.37 -11.44
N LYS A 148 -4.69 3.17 -12.10
CA LYS A 148 -4.33 4.51 -12.57
C LYS A 148 -3.88 5.40 -11.41
N SER A 149 -4.58 5.37 -10.29
CA SER A 149 -4.26 6.18 -9.11
C SER A 149 -2.95 5.75 -8.45
N VAL A 150 -2.71 4.44 -8.32
CA VAL A 150 -1.46 3.89 -7.78
C VAL A 150 -0.28 4.22 -8.70
N LEU A 151 -0.45 4.04 -10.01
CA LEU A 151 0.56 4.34 -11.01
C LEU A 151 0.90 5.83 -11.12
N TYR A 152 -0.09 6.73 -11.03
CA TYR A 152 0.21 8.16 -10.96
C TYR A 152 0.96 8.52 -9.68
N SER A 153 0.58 7.93 -8.54
CA SER A 153 1.27 8.15 -7.27
C SER A 153 2.75 7.79 -7.37
N THR A 154 3.07 6.62 -7.95
CA THR A 154 4.44 6.14 -8.14
C THR A 154 5.18 6.90 -9.24
N ALA A 155 4.53 7.22 -10.36
CA ALA A 155 5.14 8.01 -11.43
C ALA A 155 5.53 9.42 -10.96
N SER A 156 4.68 10.09 -10.17
CA SER A 156 4.96 11.41 -9.61
C SER A 156 6.08 11.38 -8.57
N SER A 157 6.16 10.34 -7.73
CA SER A 157 7.23 10.23 -6.72
C SER A 157 8.62 9.94 -7.30
N VAL A 158 8.68 9.23 -8.44
CA VAL A 158 9.94 8.86 -9.11
C VAL A 158 10.65 10.06 -9.74
N VAL A 159 9.92 11.09 -10.17
CA VAL A 159 10.47 12.18 -11.01
C VAL A 159 11.29 13.19 -10.22
N HIS A 160 11.01 13.44 -8.94
CA HIS A 160 11.55 14.64 -8.27
C HIS A 160 12.72 14.43 -7.30
N MET A 161 13.05 13.19 -6.90
CA MET A 161 13.86 13.00 -5.69
C MET A 161 14.90 11.90 -5.71
N GLY A 162 15.38 11.50 -6.89
CA GLY A 162 16.50 10.55 -6.96
C GLY A 162 16.22 9.32 -6.10
N LEU A 163 15.24 8.53 -6.54
CA LEU A 163 15.07 7.15 -6.10
C LEU A 163 14.36 6.98 -4.74
N LYS A 164 13.12 7.45 -4.53
CA LYS A 164 12.34 7.11 -3.31
C LYS A 164 11.17 6.20 -3.65
N ARG A 165 11.05 5.09 -2.91
CA ARG A 165 10.10 4.01 -3.15
C ARG A 165 8.90 4.06 -2.23
N LEU A 166 7.69 4.02 -2.78
CA LEU A 166 6.44 3.98 -2.02
C LEU A 166 6.15 2.56 -1.51
N ASP A 167 5.56 2.43 -0.31
CA ASP A 167 5.12 1.12 0.20
C ASP A 167 3.74 0.76 -0.33
N VAL A 168 3.68 0.44 -1.63
CA VAL A 168 2.45 0.03 -2.32
C VAL A 168 2.02 -1.35 -1.84
N ASN A 169 0.94 -1.40 -1.07
CA ASN A 169 0.24 -2.61 -0.69
C ASN A 169 -1.25 -2.29 -0.41
N PRO A 170 -2.14 -3.29 -0.35
CA PRO A 170 -3.57 -3.06 -0.17
C PRO A 170 -3.97 -2.32 1.13
N ASN A 171 -3.17 -2.34 2.19
CA ASN A 171 -3.48 -1.61 3.43
C ASN A 171 -3.25 -0.09 3.28
N ASN A 172 -2.41 0.30 2.33
CA ASN A 172 -1.97 1.67 2.12
C ASN A 172 -2.70 2.36 0.97
N VAL A 173 -3.57 1.64 0.25
CA VAL A 173 -4.46 2.22 -0.78
C VAL A 173 -5.81 2.48 -0.14
N PHE A 174 -6.21 3.74 -0.02
CA PHE A 174 -7.45 4.18 0.63
C PHE A 174 -8.49 4.58 -0.40
N LEU A 175 -9.76 4.26 -0.12
CA LEU A 175 -10.88 4.44 -1.06
C LEU A 175 -12.05 5.19 -0.41
N SER A 176 -12.80 5.92 -1.22
CA SER A 176 -14.12 6.46 -0.86
C SER A 176 -15.01 6.57 -2.10
N ARG A 177 -16.33 6.49 -1.91
CA ARG A 177 -17.33 6.64 -2.97
C ARG A 177 -17.14 5.63 -4.10
N ILE A 178 -16.77 4.40 -3.75
CA ILE A 178 -16.45 3.33 -4.72
C ILE A 178 -17.64 2.96 -5.60
N ASP A 179 -18.86 3.13 -5.10
CA ASP A 179 -20.10 2.87 -5.84
C ASP A 179 -20.60 4.11 -6.61
N GLY A 180 -19.91 5.25 -6.46
CA GLY A 180 -20.24 6.50 -7.12
C GLY A 180 -19.65 6.62 -8.54
N PRO A 181 -20.01 7.69 -9.28
CA PRO A 181 -19.46 7.95 -10.61
C PRO A 181 -17.98 8.35 -10.58
N SER A 182 -17.50 8.86 -9.44
CA SER A 182 -16.13 9.35 -9.26
C SER A 182 -15.52 8.81 -7.95
N PRO A 183 -15.09 7.53 -7.93
CA PRO A 183 -14.37 6.96 -6.80
C PRO A 183 -13.09 7.75 -6.49
N ILE A 184 -12.80 7.92 -5.20
CA ILE A 184 -11.57 8.57 -4.72
C ILE A 184 -10.62 7.47 -4.28
N ILE A 185 -9.45 7.37 -4.91
CA ILE A 185 -8.41 6.41 -4.56
C ILE A 185 -7.13 7.18 -4.26
N LYS A 186 -6.54 6.94 -3.09
CA LYS A 186 -5.29 7.58 -2.69
C LYS A 186 -4.36 6.62 -1.98
N LEU A 187 -3.07 6.69 -2.30
CA LEU A 187 -2.03 6.01 -1.55
C LEU A 187 -1.65 6.81 -0.30
N GLY A 188 -1.42 6.15 0.81
CA GLY A 188 -0.89 6.77 2.03
C GLY A 188 0.19 5.91 2.68
N ASP A 189 0.44 6.19 3.97
CA ASP A 189 1.50 5.57 4.76
C ASP A 189 2.91 5.70 4.15
N LEU A 190 3.43 6.93 4.22
CA LEU A 190 4.75 7.26 3.68
C LEU A 190 5.88 7.03 4.69
N GLY A 191 5.59 6.40 5.84
CA GLY A 191 6.57 6.16 6.89
C GLY A 191 7.66 5.16 6.51
N LEU A 192 7.40 4.30 5.53
CA LEU A 192 8.35 3.32 4.99
C LEU A 192 8.97 3.73 3.65
N MET A 193 8.74 4.97 3.20
CA MET A 193 9.35 5.48 1.97
C MET A 193 10.86 5.68 2.20
N VAL A 194 11.66 4.90 1.47
CA VAL A 194 13.13 4.84 1.58
C VAL A 194 13.77 5.08 0.22
N LYS A 195 15.07 5.39 0.21
CA LYS A 195 15.85 5.49 -1.03
C LYS A 195 15.97 4.11 -1.71
N GLU A 196 16.01 4.04 -3.05
CA GLU A 196 16.24 2.80 -3.78
C GLU A 196 17.65 2.26 -3.51
N GLY A 197 17.81 0.98 -3.81
CA GLY A 197 19.08 0.28 -3.73
C GLY A 197 18.98 -0.99 -2.91
N TYR A 198 20.16 -1.51 -2.60
CA TYR A 198 20.29 -2.66 -1.73
C TYR A 198 20.02 -2.26 -0.28
N ASN A 199 19.20 -3.06 0.39
CA ASN A 199 19.02 -2.99 1.83
C ASN A 199 19.36 -4.38 2.38
N SER A 200 20.10 -4.42 3.50
CA SER A 200 20.40 -5.68 4.19
C SER A 200 19.14 -6.39 4.70
N GLN A 201 18.01 -5.69 4.78
CA GLN A 201 16.70 -6.24 5.10
C GLN A 201 15.87 -6.47 3.83
N ARG A 202 15.19 -7.64 3.76
CA ARG A 202 14.16 -7.91 2.75
C ARG A 202 12.97 -6.98 2.98
N LEU A 203 12.89 -5.93 2.16
CA LEU A 203 11.80 -4.96 2.22
C LEU A 203 10.50 -5.54 1.61
N HIS A 204 9.38 -4.84 1.81
CA HIS A 204 8.00 -5.20 1.38
C HIS A 204 7.34 -6.27 2.24
N CYS A 205 6.01 -6.18 2.33
CA CYS A 205 5.21 -7.28 2.84
C CYS A 205 5.30 -8.48 1.88
N LEU A 206 5.23 -9.68 2.44
CA LEU A 206 5.43 -10.94 1.69
C LEU A 206 4.55 -11.03 0.42
N PRO A 207 3.25 -10.67 0.44
CA PRO A 207 2.40 -10.84 -0.74
C PRO A 207 2.68 -9.86 -1.89
N CYS A 208 3.32 -8.72 -1.60
CA CYS A 208 3.61 -7.68 -2.60
C CYS A 208 5.10 -7.56 -2.91
N ARG A 209 5.92 -8.48 -2.41
CA ARG A 209 7.38 -8.42 -2.59
C ARG A 209 7.76 -8.77 -4.02
N ALA A 210 8.52 -7.87 -4.65
CA ALA A 210 8.94 -8.04 -6.03
C ALA A 210 9.99 -9.16 -6.18
N PRO A 211 10.04 -9.87 -7.33
CA PRO A 211 11.02 -10.93 -7.63
C PRO A 211 12.49 -10.55 -7.33
N VAL A 212 12.90 -9.34 -7.69
CA VAL A 212 14.28 -8.85 -7.47
C VAL A 212 14.67 -8.76 -5.98
N VAL A 213 13.68 -8.55 -5.11
CA VAL A 213 13.90 -8.55 -3.65
C VAL A 213 14.01 -9.98 -3.14
N TRP A 214 13.20 -10.90 -3.68
CA TRP A 214 13.38 -12.33 -3.42
C TRP A 214 14.77 -12.80 -3.83
N GLN A 215 15.29 -12.33 -4.97
CA GLN A 215 16.65 -12.65 -5.44
C GLN A 215 17.77 -11.95 -4.65
N GLY A 216 17.45 -11.03 -3.73
CA GLY A 216 18.44 -10.25 -2.96
C GLY A 216 19.18 -9.17 -3.76
N ILE A 217 18.73 -8.84 -4.97
CA ILE A 217 19.35 -7.81 -5.83
C ILE A 217 19.08 -6.39 -5.27
N GLY A 218 17.99 -6.25 -4.52
CA GLY A 218 17.53 -4.99 -3.95
C GLY A 218 16.20 -4.54 -4.53
N CYS A 219 15.81 -3.31 -4.25
CA CYS A 219 14.55 -2.75 -4.72
C CYS A 219 14.75 -1.45 -5.49
N PHE A 220 14.15 -1.39 -6.68
CA PHE A 220 14.24 -0.27 -7.63
C PHE A 220 12.84 0.25 -7.97
N HIS A 221 12.71 1.44 -8.57
CA HIS A 221 11.41 2.00 -8.99
C HIS A 221 10.60 1.07 -9.89
N SER A 222 11.26 0.31 -10.77
CA SER A 222 10.60 -0.72 -11.58
C SER A 222 9.93 -1.80 -10.70
N SER A 223 10.32 -1.97 -9.45
CA SER A 223 9.66 -2.90 -8.53
C SER A 223 8.28 -2.45 -8.07
N ASP A 224 7.91 -1.17 -8.24
CA ASP A 224 6.61 -0.65 -7.80
C ASP A 224 5.46 -1.09 -8.72
N THR A 225 5.70 -1.26 -10.03
CA THR A 225 4.68 -1.81 -10.96
C THR A 225 4.36 -3.27 -10.66
N ASN A 226 5.35 -4.04 -10.20
CA ASN A 226 5.12 -5.41 -9.76
C ASN A 226 4.29 -5.51 -8.48
N ARG A 227 4.34 -4.48 -7.61
CA ARG A 227 3.50 -4.44 -6.40
C ARG A 227 2.05 -4.14 -6.69
N GLU A 228 1.79 -3.44 -7.79
CA GLU A 228 0.44 -3.22 -8.28
C GLU A 228 -0.24 -4.56 -8.58
N VAL A 229 0.48 -5.59 -9.01
CA VAL A 229 -0.10 -6.94 -9.16
C VAL A 229 -0.72 -7.43 -7.84
N GLY A 230 -0.06 -7.15 -6.70
CA GLY A 230 -0.62 -7.45 -5.38
C GLY A 230 -1.85 -6.61 -4.99
N THR A 231 -2.07 -5.44 -5.62
CA THR A 231 -3.30 -4.65 -5.44
C THR A 231 -4.41 -5.04 -6.42
N LEU A 232 -4.06 -5.71 -7.54
CA LEU A 232 -5.01 -6.16 -8.57
C LEU A 232 -5.46 -7.62 -8.43
N THR A 233 -4.73 -8.42 -7.66
CA THR A 233 -5.06 -9.82 -7.45
C THR A 233 -5.98 -9.99 -6.23
N PRO A 234 -6.86 -11.00 -6.25
CA PRO A 234 -7.68 -11.33 -5.10
C PRO A 234 -6.80 -11.64 -3.90
N ARG A 235 -7.32 -11.34 -2.71
CA ARG A 235 -6.57 -11.42 -1.46
C ARG A 235 -6.50 -12.83 -0.88
N GLU A 236 -7.14 -13.77 -1.56
CA GLU A 236 -7.12 -15.17 -1.22
C GLU A 236 -5.80 -15.77 -1.71
N SER A 237 -4.87 -15.91 -0.75
CA SER A 237 -3.73 -16.82 -0.68
C SER A 237 -2.83 -17.08 -1.90
N TYR A 238 -2.87 -16.34 -3.02
CA TYR A 238 -1.93 -16.66 -4.12
C TYR A 238 -0.50 -16.29 -3.76
N PHE A 239 -0.30 -15.11 -3.17
CA PHE A 239 1.01 -14.64 -2.73
C PHE A 239 1.13 -14.69 -1.20
N GLY A 240 2.37 -14.78 -0.71
CA GLY A 240 2.66 -14.82 0.72
C GLY A 240 2.40 -16.19 1.37
N ALA A 241 2.33 -16.21 2.69
CA ALA A 241 2.39 -17.42 3.51
C ALA A 241 1.10 -17.71 4.31
N SER A 242 -0.05 -17.17 3.90
CA SER A 242 -1.31 -17.34 4.64
C SER A 242 -1.80 -18.78 4.73
N ASP A 243 -1.42 -19.62 3.76
CA ASP A 243 -1.77 -21.04 3.62
C ASP A 243 -0.62 -21.97 4.01
N LYS A 244 0.41 -21.45 4.66
CA LYS A 244 1.62 -22.19 4.99
C LYS A 244 1.35 -23.28 6.01
N ILE A 245 1.77 -24.50 5.68
CA ILE A 245 1.63 -25.69 6.54
C ILE A 245 2.97 -26.24 7.05
N VAL A 246 4.08 -25.82 6.45
CA VAL A 246 5.43 -26.18 6.93
C VAL A 246 5.81 -25.24 8.06
N GLU A 247 6.32 -25.78 9.17
CA GLU A 247 6.86 -24.97 10.27
C GLU A 247 8.17 -24.30 9.83
N ASP A 248 8.37 -23.04 10.23
CA ASP A 248 9.52 -22.23 9.77
C ASP A 248 9.65 -22.12 8.24
N HIS A 249 10.67 -21.47 7.68
CA HIS A 249 10.83 -21.35 6.21
C HIS A 249 9.71 -20.58 5.48
N THR A 250 9.20 -19.52 6.11
CA THR A 250 8.14 -18.65 5.53
C THR A 250 8.52 -18.08 4.17
N GLU A 251 9.79 -17.73 3.97
CA GLU A 251 10.25 -17.09 2.74
C GLU A 251 10.37 -18.12 1.60
N ALA A 252 10.93 -19.31 1.85
CA ALA A 252 10.95 -20.42 0.90
C ALA A 252 9.54 -20.81 0.43
N TRP A 253 8.56 -20.84 1.35
CA TRP A 253 7.16 -21.07 0.99
C TRP A 253 6.63 -19.99 0.02
N CYS A 254 6.92 -18.72 0.30
CA CYS A 254 6.53 -17.62 -0.57
C CYS A 254 7.21 -17.70 -1.94
N ILE A 255 8.49 -18.06 -1.98
CA ILE A 255 9.27 -18.21 -3.23
C ILE A 255 8.71 -19.36 -4.05
N ALA A 256 8.39 -20.51 -3.44
CA ALA A 256 7.84 -21.68 -4.13
C ALA A 256 6.47 -21.39 -4.78
N LYS A 257 5.61 -20.65 -4.07
CA LYS A 257 4.34 -20.16 -4.62
C LYS A 257 4.54 -19.18 -5.76
N LEU A 258 5.46 -18.23 -5.58
CA LEU A 258 5.78 -17.28 -6.65
C LEU A 258 6.30 -18.01 -7.89
N GLN A 259 7.22 -18.98 -7.73
CA GLN A 259 7.72 -19.83 -8.83
C GLN A 259 6.61 -20.61 -9.53
N SER A 260 5.61 -21.10 -8.78
CA SER A 260 4.44 -21.79 -9.36
C SER A 260 3.55 -20.84 -10.16
N LEU A 261 3.38 -19.61 -9.67
CA LEU A 261 2.53 -18.58 -10.28
C LEU A 261 3.12 -17.99 -11.58
N VAL A 262 4.44 -17.73 -11.59
CA VAL A 262 5.09 -16.91 -12.64
C VAL A 262 6.23 -17.63 -13.37
N GLY A 263 6.54 -18.87 -12.98
CA GLY A 263 7.68 -19.62 -13.48
C GLY A 263 9.00 -19.28 -12.76
N SER A 264 10.12 -19.67 -13.36
CA SER A 264 11.44 -19.48 -12.75
C SER A 264 11.73 -18.00 -12.48
N LEU A 265 12.23 -17.71 -11.27
CA LEU A 265 12.67 -16.37 -10.88
C LEU A 265 14.10 -16.06 -11.34
N GLY A 266 14.80 -17.03 -11.91
CA GLY A 266 16.23 -16.93 -12.19
C GLY A 266 17.11 -17.09 -10.94
N ILE A 267 18.38 -16.75 -11.08
CA ILE A 267 19.39 -16.95 -10.04
C ILE A 267 19.29 -15.84 -8.98
N CYS A 268 19.40 -16.20 -7.70
CA CYS A 268 19.52 -15.24 -6.60
C CYS A 268 20.99 -14.83 -6.38
N ILE A 269 21.22 -13.75 -5.61
CA ILE A 269 22.58 -13.35 -5.25
C ILE A 269 23.33 -14.49 -4.54
N ASP A 270 24.66 -14.51 -4.67
CA ASP A 270 25.50 -15.48 -3.97
C ASP A 270 25.66 -15.13 -2.49
N TYR A 271 24.58 -15.31 -1.74
CA TYR A 271 24.51 -15.13 -0.30
C TYR A 271 23.70 -16.28 0.30
N GLN A 272 24.31 -16.97 1.27
CA GLN A 272 23.83 -18.25 1.80
C GLN A 272 22.35 -18.23 2.24
N PRO A 273 21.86 -17.23 2.99
CA PRO A 273 20.43 -17.13 3.33
C PRO A 273 19.47 -17.00 2.15
N TYR A 274 19.88 -16.48 0.98
CA TYR A 274 19.01 -16.50 -0.21
C TYR A 274 19.09 -17.85 -0.92
N LYS A 275 20.30 -18.42 -1.04
CA LYS A 275 20.50 -19.71 -1.69
C LYS A 275 19.72 -20.83 -1.02
N SER A 276 19.80 -20.96 0.31
CA SER A 276 19.10 -22.02 1.04
C SER A 276 17.58 -21.92 0.92
N GLU A 277 17.02 -20.70 0.91
CA GLU A 277 15.59 -20.48 0.73
C GLU A 277 15.14 -20.82 -0.70
N PHE A 278 15.95 -20.51 -1.72
CA PHE A 278 15.66 -20.86 -3.12
C PHE A 278 15.75 -22.36 -3.36
N GLU A 279 16.78 -23.02 -2.85
CA GLU A 279 16.94 -24.49 -2.93
C GLU A 279 15.78 -25.20 -2.24
N LEU A 280 15.37 -24.74 -1.05
CA LEU A 280 14.21 -25.30 -0.36
C LEU A 280 12.92 -25.02 -1.13
N ALA A 281 12.74 -23.82 -1.71
CA ALA A 281 11.56 -23.50 -2.49
C ALA A 281 11.39 -24.39 -3.73
N GLU A 282 12.48 -24.74 -4.41
CA GLU A 282 12.48 -25.69 -5.52
C GLU A 282 12.04 -27.10 -5.07
N GLN A 283 12.51 -27.53 -3.90
CA GLN A 283 12.05 -28.79 -3.28
C GLN A 283 10.57 -28.73 -2.93
N LEU A 284 10.09 -27.65 -2.31
CA LEU A 284 8.68 -27.49 -1.94
C LEU A 284 7.76 -27.49 -3.17
N THR A 285 8.18 -26.88 -4.27
CA THR A 285 7.42 -26.81 -5.53
C THR A 285 7.30 -28.17 -6.23
N SER A 286 8.29 -29.05 -6.02
CA SER A 286 8.32 -30.40 -6.59
C SER A 286 7.76 -31.47 -5.66
N MET A 287 7.66 -31.18 -4.36
CA MET A 287 7.19 -32.13 -3.34
C MET A 287 5.72 -32.50 -3.54
N GLU A 288 5.43 -33.79 -3.47
CA GLU A 288 4.07 -34.33 -3.39
C GLU A 288 3.73 -34.69 -1.94
N ILE A 289 2.49 -34.43 -1.52
CA ILE A 289 2.01 -34.75 -0.16
C ILE A 289 1.81 -36.27 0.00
N GLY A 290 1.60 -36.98 -1.11
CA GLY A 290 1.42 -38.42 -1.16
C GLY A 290 0.63 -38.84 -2.40
N PRO A 291 0.46 -40.16 -2.63
CA PRO A 291 -0.24 -40.68 -3.80
C PRO A 291 -1.66 -40.11 -3.91
N GLY A 292 -1.94 -39.39 -5.00
CA GLY A 292 -3.27 -38.84 -5.30
C GLY A 292 -3.66 -37.57 -4.54
N LEU A 293 -2.82 -37.06 -3.63
CA LEU A 293 -3.07 -35.80 -2.90
C LEU A 293 -2.50 -34.56 -3.62
N GLY A 294 -1.67 -34.79 -4.64
CA GLY A 294 -1.07 -33.75 -5.46
C GLY A 294 0.15 -33.09 -4.79
N LYS A 295 0.52 -31.93 -5.35
CA LYS A 295 1.68 -31.15 -4.90
C LYS A 295 1.42 -30.47 -3.56
N LEU A 296 2.50 -30.26 -2.81
CA LEU A 296 2.49 -29.48 -1.58
C LEU A 296 2.07 -28.04 -1.84
N ILE A 297 2.70 -27.42 -2.84
CA ILE A 297 2.28 -26.12 -3.38
C ILE A 297 1.15 -26.34 -4.37
N LYS A 298 -0.06 -25.95 -3.97
CA LYS A 298 -1.29 -26.23 -4.72
C LYS A 298 -1.64 -25.17 -5.76
N VAL A 299 -1.00 -24.00 -5.69
CA VAL A 299 -1.28 -22.88 -6.60
C VAL A 299 -0.74 -23.19 -8.00
N GLY A 300 -1.57 -22.96 -9.02
CA GLY A 300 -1.19 -23.05 -10.42
C GLY A 300 -0.51 -21.77 -10.92
N THR A 301 -0.56 -21.54 -12.24
CA THR A 301 -0.10 -20.27 -12.81
C THR A 301 -1.05 -19.14 -12.43
N LEU A 302 -0.54 -17.91 -12.30
CA LEU A 302 -1.39 -16.77 -11.89
C LEU A 302 -2.59 -16.59 -12.81
N ARG A 303 -2.39 -16.71 -14.12
CA ARG A 303 -3.48 -16.60 -15.10
C ARG A 303 -4.56 -17.66 -14.87
N GLN A 304 -4.19 -18.92 -14.61
CA GLN A 304 -5.16 -19.99 -14.32
C GLN A 304 -5.94 -19.70 -13.04
N GLU A 305 -5.25 -19.29 -11.97
CA GLU A 305 -5.88 -18.96 -10.70
C GLU A 305 -6.90 -17.81 -10.86
N LEU A 306 -6.51 -16.74 -11.55
CA LEU A 306 -7.40 -15.61 -11.78
C LEU A 306 -8.58 -15.94 -12.73
N GLN A 307 -8.37 -16.82 -13.71
CA GLN A 307 -9.43 -17.29 -14.61
C GLN A 307 -10.42 -18.22 -13.92
N SER A 308 -10.02 -18.92 -12.85
CA SER A 308 -10.89 -19.82 -12.09
C SER A 308 -11.98 -19.09 -11.28
N LEU A 309 -11.82 -17.77 -11.10
CA LEU A 309 -12.75 -16.94 -10.33
C LEU A 309 -14.00 -16.67 -11.17
N SER A 310 -15.15 -17.09 -10.64
CA SER A 310 -16.43 -17.07 -11.37
C SER A 310 -17.39 -15.94 -10.95
N ASP A 311 -17.19 -15.31 -9.79
CA ASP A 311 -18.10 -14.29 -9.27
C ASP A 311 -17.41 -13.10 -8.58
N PRO A 312 -17.42 -11.90 -9.20
CA PRO A 312 -17.43 -11.67 -10.64
C PRO A 312 -16.14 -12.20 -11.27
N SER A 313 -16.19 -12.63 -12.53
CA SER A 313 -15.01 -13.12 -13.24
C SER A 313 -13.99 -12.04 -13.57
N VAL A 314 -12.72 -12.42 -13.72
CA VAL A 314 -11.65 -11.50 -14.11
C VAL A 314 -11.65 -11.36 -15.64
N SER A 315 -11.88 -10.13 -16.13
CA SER A 315 -11.90 -9.88 -17.57
C SER A 315 -10.54 -10.16 -18.22
N THR A 316 -10.53 -10.65 -19.46
CA THR A 316 -9.29 -10.90 -20.23
C THR A 316 -8.39 -9.67 -20.30
N ARG A 317 -8.96 -8.46 -20.49
CA ARG A 317 -8.18 -7.22 -20.54
C ARG A 317 -7.45 -6.92 -19.23
N LEU A 318 -8.05 -7.27 -18.08
CA LEU A 318 -7.41 -7.12 -16.78
C LEU A 318 -6.31 -8.17 -16.58
N LEU A 319 -6.53 -9.41 -17.04
CA LEU A 319 -5.48 -10.45 -17.04
C LEU A 319 -4.28 -10.04 -17.88
N ASP A 320 -4.52 -9.56 -19.11
CA ASP A 320 -3.45 -9.11 -20.00
C ASP A 320 -2.68 -7.93 -19.40
N PHE A 321 -3.38 -7.04 -18.68
CA PHE A 321 -2.74 -5.94 -17.96
C PHE A 321 -1.91 -6.42 -16.77
N ILE A 322 -2.40 -7.37 -15.98
CA ILE A 322 -1.65 -7.99 -14.89
C ILE A 322 -0.38 -8.66 -15.41
N ASP A 323 -0.48 -9.44 -16.49
CA ASP A 323 0.67 -10.10 -17.12
C ASP A 323 1.69 -9.08 -17.65
N TYR A 324 1.22 -7.95 -18.20
CA TYR A 324 2.08 -6.86 -18.64
C TYR A 324 2.87 -6.22 -17.49
N LEU A 325 2.29 -6.13 -16.28
CA LEU A 325 2.97 -5.60 -15.09
C LEU A 325 3.91 -6.64 -14.45
N LEU A 326 3.54 -7.93 -14.50
CA LEU A 326 4.22 -9.04 -13.83
C LEU A 326 5.43 -9.55 -14.61
N VAL A 327 6.39 -8.66 -14.90
CA VAL A 327 7.63 -9.03 -15.58
C VAL A 327 8.72 -9.32 -14.57
N ILE A 328 9.25 -10.54 -14.57
CA ILE A 328 10.33 -10.97 -13.65
C ILE A 328 11.63 -10.23 -13.96
N ASP A 329 12.02 -10.21 -15.24
CA ASP A 329 13.18 -9.48 -15.74
C ASP A 329 13.00 -7.98 -15.51
N MET A 330 13.79 -7.44 -14.58
CA MET A 330 13.75 -6.04 -14.19
C MET A 330 14.01 -5.09 -15.36
N ALA A 331 14.84 -5.47 -16.33
CA ALA A 331 15.20 -4.62 -17.46
C ALA A 331 14.08 -4.51 -18.50
N LYS A 332 13.16 -5.47 -18.51
CA LYS A 332 11.99 -5.49 -19.42
C LYS A 332 10.70 -5.01 -18.76
N ARG A 333 10.74 -4.81 -17.45
CA ARG A 333 9.56 -4.45 -16.68
C ARG A 333 9.16 -3.01 -16.97
N PRO A 334 7.86 -2.73 -17.22
CA PRO A 334 7.42 -1.37 -17.47
C PRO A 334 7.62 -0.50 -16.23
N THR A 335 8.00 0.74 -16.47
CA THR A 335 7.90 1.83 -15.48
C THR A 335 6.45 2.21 -15.26
N ALA A 336 6.17 2.90 -14.15
CA ALA A 336 4.82 3.39 -13.87
C ALA A 336 4.28 4.31 -14.99
N ARG A 337 5.16 5.11 -15.61
CA ARG A 337 4.80 6.00 -16.71
C ARG A 337 4.41 5.22 -17.98
N GLU A 338 5.13 4.15 -18.30
CA GLU A 338 4.80 3.28 -19.44
C GLU A 338 3.50 2.51 -19.18
N ALA A 339 3.33 1.98 -17.97
CA ALA A 339 2.09 1.30 -17.58
C ALA A 339 0.85 2.21 -17.68
N LEU A 340 0.97 3.50 -17.35
CA LEU A 340 -0.10 4.47 -17.55
C LEU A 340 -0.51 4.67 -19.02
N GLN A 341 0.33 4.29 -19.98
CA GLN A 341 0.01 4.34 -21.41
C GLN A 341 -0.67 3.06 -21.91
N ASN A 342 -0.80 2.02 -21.07
CA ASN A 342 -1.40 0.77 -21.48
C ASN A 342 -2.89 0.98 -21.91
N PRO A 343 -3.34 0.38 -23.03
CA PRO A 343 -4.72 0.49 -23.52
C PRO A 343 -5.80 0.16 -22.48
N TYR A 344 -5.51 -0.72 -21.52
CA TYR A 344 -6.41 -1.08 -20.44
C TYR A 344 -6.85 0.15 -19.61
N LEU A 345 -5.97 1.13 -19.44
CA LEU A 345 -6.20 2.31 -18.59
C LEU A 345 -6.71 3.55 -19.35
N GLN A 346 -6.78 3.51 -20.69
CA GLN A 346 -7.18 4.67 -21.49
C GLN A 346 -8.69 4.93 -21.49
N TYR A 347 -9.50 3.95 -21.06
CA TYR A 347 -10.96 4.05 -21.02
C TYR A 347 -11.46 3.76 -19.61
N VAL A 348 -11.66 4.83 -18.83
CA VAL A 348 -12.17 4.82 -17.45
C VAL A 348 -13.50 5.56 -17.40
#